data_AF-E9H0J1-F1
#
_entry.id   AF-E9H0J1-F1
#
_cell.length_a   1.000
_cell.length_b   1.000
_cell.length_c   1.000
_cell.angle_alpha   90.00
_cell.angle_beta   90.00
_cell.angle_gamma   90.00
#
_symmetry.space_group_name_H-M   'P 1'
#
loop_
_entity.id
_entity.type
_entity.pdbx_description
1 polymer ?
#
loop_
_entity_poly.entity_id
_entity_poly.type
_entity_poly.pdbx_seq_one_letter_code
_entity_poly.pdbx_strand_id
1 'polypeptide(L)'
;DDRGSDNLSYMDRVVMEVVESETVYVRDLQQVVEGYLYFWRDEGERAPLSPEQAVALFGNVDDIYRFNSQFLTQLQSYGLDPVEVARCFVRNNSGFTIYTDYCTNYPRKVSVLTDLMRNEAASRACHERQTQLQHTLPLGSYLLKPVQRILKYHLLLQNIVKHCDRSQTPGYTDIIVALSAMTGIAHHINDMKRKHEHAVRVQEVQSLLDGWPGEDLTTYGELVAEGSFRMYGAKAPRHVFLLDRMLLI
;
A
#
# COMPACT_ATOMS: atom_id res chain seq x y z
N ASP A 1 -18.03 2.55 45.58
CA ASP A 1 -18.36 3.78 44.84
C ASP A 1 -17.79 3.67 43.44
N ASP A 2 -18.69 3.40 42.52
CA ASP A 2 -18.47 3.28 41.08
C ASP A 2 -18.67 4.68 40.47
N ARG A 3 -17.58 5.44 40.31
CA ARG A 3 -17.59 6.79 39.71
C ARG A 3 -16.34 6.99 38.87
N GLY A 4 -16.45 6.71 37.58
CA GLY A 4 -15.39 6.97 36.61
C GLY A 4 -15.66 6.39 35.23
N SER A 5 -16.92 6.30 34.79
CA SER A 5 -17.20 6.21 33.36
C SER A 5 -16.95 7.60 32.75
N ASP A 6 -15.68 7.88 32.46
CA ASP A 6 -15.21 9.10 31.80
C ASP A 6 -16.03 9.37 30.54
N ASN A 7 -16.75 10.49 30.52
CA ASN A 7 -17.36 11.00 29.30
C ASN A 7 -16.23 11.54 28.40
N LEU A 8 -15.58 10.63 27.66
CA LEU A 8 -14.61 10.96 26.62
C LEU A 8 -15.20 12.03 25.69
N SER A 9 -14.44 13.11 25.48
CA SER A 9 -14.76 14.14 24.50
C SER A 9 -14.91 13.52 23.11
N TYR A 10 -15.62 14.21 22.22
CA TYR A 10 -15.66 13.79 20.82
C TYR A 10 -14.24 13.74 20.22
N MET A 11 -13.37 14.70 20.56
CA MET A 11 -11.97 14.69 20.12
C MET A 11 -11.23 13.47 20.65
N ASP A 12 -11.43 13.12 21.92
CA ASP A 12 -10.82 11.92 22.52
C ASP A 12 -11.21 10.66 21.75
N ARG A 13 -12.47 10.55 21.30
CA ARG A 13 -12.94 9.43 20.48
C ARG A 13 -12.28 9.39 19.10
N VAL A 14 -12.09 10.55 18.47
CA VAL A 14 -11.40 10.63 17.17
C VAL A 14 -9.93 10.23 17.30
N VAL A 15 -9.24 10.67 18.35
CA VAL A 15 -7.84 10.26 18.59
C VAL A 15 -7.76 8.78 18.94
N MET A 16 -8.69 8.30 19.77
CA MET A 16 -8.80 6.88 20.12
C MET A 16 -9.02 6.01 18.88
N GLU A 17 -9.86 6.43 17.92
CA GLU A 17 -10.05 5.74 16.65
C GLU A 17 -8.72 5.56 15.89
N VAL A 18 -7.84 6.56 15.89
CA VAL A 18 -6.52 6.45 15.25
C VAL A 18 -5.70 5.34 15.90
N VAL A 19 -5.59 5.35 17.22
CA VAL A 19 -4.77 4.40 17.98
C VAL A 19 -5.34 2.98 17.94
N GLU A 20 -6.65 2.83 18.10
CA GLU A 20 -7.33 1.53 18.04
C GLU A 20 -7.24 0.92 16.65
N SER A 21 -7.51 1.72 15.61
CA SER A 21 -7.40 1.22 14.24
C SER A 21 -5.96 0.89 13.84
N GLU A 22 -4.96 1.59 14.40
CA GLU A 22 -3.54 1.25 14.21
C GLU A 22 -3.18 -0.04 14.96
N THR A 23 -3.70 -0.22 16.17
CA THR A 23 -3.50 -1.45 16.96
C THR A 23 -4.01 -2.68 16.22
N VAL A 24 -5.22 -2.59 15.67
CA VAL A 24 -5.81 -3.66 14.83
C VAL A 24 -4.96 -3.90 13.58
N TYR A 25 -4.51 -2.84 12.91
CA TYR A 25 -3.69 -2.95 11.71
C TYR A 25 -2.34 -3.63 11.97
N VAL A 26 -1.61 -3.22 13.03
CA VAL A 26 -0.32 -3.82 13.40
C VAL A 26 -0.48 -5.28 13.80
N ARG A 27 -1.54 -5.63 14.53
CA ARG A 27 -1.86 -7.02 14.85
C ARG A 27 -2.11 -7.85 13.58
N ASP A 28 -2.89 -7.32 12.64
CA ASP A 28 -3.18 -8.01 11.39
C ASP A 28 -1.90 -8.18 10.52
N LEU A 29 -0.97 -7.21 10.57
CA LEU A 29 0.36 -7.35 9.96
C LEU A 29 1.21 -8.42 10.64
N GLN A 30 1.23 -8.44 11.97
CA GLN A 30 1.94 -9.45 12.75
C GLN A 30 1.48 -10.85 12.38
N GLN A 31 0.16 -11.05 12.28
CA GLN A 31 -0.44 -12.32 11.86
C GLN A 31 0.02 -12.76 10.46
N VAL A 32 0.28 -11.83 9.54
CA VAL A 32 0.84 -12.16 8.21
C VAL A 32 2.32 -12.51 8.32
N VAL A 33 3.10 -11.69 9.02
CA VAL A 33 4.55 -11.80 9.11
C VAL A 33 4.95 -13.06 9.89
N GLU A 34 4.47 -13.20 11.12
CA GLU A 34 4.80 -14.35 11.97
C GLU A 34 4.00 -15.59 11.53
N GLY A 35 2.74 -15.38 11.17
CA GLY A 35 1.85 -16.48 10.82
C GLY A 35 2.17 -17.13 9.48
N TYR A 36 2.62 -16.39 8.47
CA TYR A 36 2.89 -16.97 7.14
C TYR A 36 4.34 -16.82 6.72
N LEU A 37 4.87 -15.59 6.72
CA LEU A 37 6.19 -15.32 6.16
C LEU A 37 7.31 -16.03 6.93
N TYR A 38 7.37 -15.88 8.25
CA TYR A 38 8.39 -16.52 9.07
C TYR A 38 8.17 -18.02 9.16
N PHE A 39 6.91 -18.45 9.34
CA PHE A 39 6.56 -19.88 9.37
C PHE A 39 7.04 -20.62 8.12
N TRP A 40 6.72 -20.13 6.91
CA TRP A 40 7.17 -20.78 5.67
C TRP A 40 8.65 -20.61 5.40
N ARG A 41 9.28 -19.54 5.88
CA ARG A 41 10.74 -19.40 5.80
C ARG A 41 11.45 -20.49 6.62
N ASP A 42 10.94 -20.77 7.81
CA ASP A 42 11.50 -21.78 8.72
C ASP A 42 11.26 -23.22 8.21
N GLU A 43 10.19 -23.45 7.43
CA GLU A 43 9.91 -24.74 6.79
C GLU A 43 10.88 -25.08 5.62
N GLY A 44 11.58 -24.09 5.06
CA GLY A 44 12.55 -24.28 3.99
C GLY A 44 11.97 -25.01 2.78
N GLU A 45 12.52 -26.17 2.43
CA GLU A 45 12.08 -26.99 1.28
C GLU A 45 10.65 -27.54 1.41
N ARG A 46 10.07 -27.54 2.62
CA ARG A 46 8.69 -27.99 2.84
C ARG A 46 7.66 -26.89 2.62
N ALA A 47 8.11 -25.65 2.47
CA ALA A 47 7.24 -24.51 2.25
C ALA A 47 6.44 -24.70 0.95
N PRO A 48 5.19 -24.22 0.88
CA PRO A 48 4.38 -24.29 -0.34
C PRO A 48 4.88 -23.35 -1.45
N LEU A 49 5.89 -22.52 -1.16
CA LEU A 49 6.39 -21.44 -2.02
C LEU A 49 7.89 -21.61 -2.25
N SER A 50 8.36 -21.33 -3.47
CA SER A 50 9.79 -21.09 -3.69
C SER A 50 10.24 -19.78 -3.00
N PRO A 51 11.54 -19.61 -2.71
CA PRO A 51 12.07 -18.35 -2.17
C PRO A 51 11.69 -17.13 -3.02
N GLU A 52 11.73 -17.26 -4.35
CA GLU A 52 11.36 -16.19 -5.29
C GLU A 52 9.86 -15.86 -5.21
N GLN A 53 9.01 -16.88 -5.09
CA GLN A 53 7.56 -16.69 -4.91
C GLN A 53 7.25 -16.04 -3.56
N ALA A 54 7.96 -16.42 -2.48
CA ALA A 54 7.80 -15.81 -1.17
C ALA A 54 8.20 -14.32 -1.20
N VAL A 55 9.33 -13.99 -1.83
CA VAL A 55 9.75 -12.59 -2.03
C VAL A 55 8.74 -11.82 -2.86
N ALA A 56 8.24 -12.41 -3.95
CA ALA A 56 7.26 -11.74 -4.80
C ALA A 56 5.88 -11.57 -4.12
N LEU A 57 5.46 -12.51 -3.27
CA LEU A 57 4.19 -12.46 -2.54
C LEU A 57 4.24 -11.50 -1.36
N PHE A 58 5.21 -11.66 -0.46
CA PHE A 58 5.30 -10.88 0.78
C PHE A 58 6.03 -9.55 0.60
N GLY A 59 6.99 -9.46 -0.33
CA GLY A 59 7.80 -8.26 -0.56
C GLY A 59 8.35 -7.67 0.74
N ASN A 60 8.21 -6.36 0.92
CA ASN A 60 8.65 -5.63 2.11
C ASN A 60 7.58 -5.53 3.22
N VAL A 61 6.65 -6.50 3.33
CA VAL A 61 5.63 -6.48 4.40
C VAL A 61 6.24 -6.52 5.81
N ASP A 62 7.40 -7.17 5.96
CA ASP A 62 8.13 -7.23 7.23
C ASP A 62 8.64 -5.84 7.65
N ASP A 63 9.15 -5.05 6.70
CA ASP A 63 9.60 -3.68 6.96
C ASP A 63 8.42 -2.79 7.35
N ILE A 64 7.27 -2.95 6.68
CA ILE A 64 6.02 -2.29 7.04
C ILE A 64 5.62 -2.68 8.47
N TYR A 65 5.60 -3.96 8.80
CA TYR A 65 5.25 -4.41 10.15
C TYR A 65 6.16 -3.81 11.22
N ARG A 66 7.48 -3.84 11.03
CA ARG A 66 8.45 -3.28 11.98
C ARG A 66 8.25 -1.78 12.17
N PHE A 67 8.09 -1.04 11.06
CA PHE A 67 7.84 0.39 11.10
C PHE A 67 6.54 0.72 11.86
N ASN A 68 5.42 0.08 11.51
CA ASN A 68 4.13 0.41 12.12
C ASN A 68 4.07 -0.05 13.59
N SER A 69 4.81 -1.09 13.98
CA SER A 69 4.93 -1.49 15.39
C SER A 69 5.62 -0.40 16.24
N GLN A 70 6.69 0.19 15.71
CA GLN A 70 7.37 1.33 16.35
C GLN A 70 6.47 2.57 16.35
N PHE A 71 5.81 2.85 15.24
CA PHE A 71 4.87 3.96 15.10
C PHE A 71 3.70 3.86 16.09
N LEU A 72 3.10 2.67 16.23
CA LEU A 72 2.04 2.40 17.20
C LEU A 72 2.51 2.62 18.65
N THR A 73 3.70 2.15 18.99
CA THR A 73 4.28 2.33 20.34
C THR A 73 4.41 3.81 20.67
N GLN A 74 4.84 4.63 19.70
CA GLN A 74 4.89 6.08 19.86
C GLN A 74 3.50 6.68 20.01
N LEU A 75 2.54 6.32 19.15
CA LEU A 75 1.15 6.81 19.24
C LEU A 75 0.52 6.52 20.60
N GLN A 76 0.71 5.31 21.14
CA GLN A 76 0.21 4.93 22.45
C GLN A 76 0.85 5.74 23.58
N SER A 77 2.13 6.10 23.45
CA SER A 77 2.84 6.89 24.46
C SER A 77 2.36 8.33 24.59
N TYR A 78 1.75 8.89 23.53
CA TYR A 78 1.23 10.26 23.52
C TYR A 78 -0.23 10.37 24.00
N GLY A 79 -0.89 9.25 24.30
CA GLY A 79 -2.26 9.23 24.81
C GLY A 79 -3.28 9.78 23.81
N LEU A 80 -4.21 10.62 24.30
CA LEU A 80 -5.31 11.18 23.52
C LEU A 80 -5.05 12.63 23.06
N ASP A 81 -3.79 13.09 23.06
CA ASP A 81 -3.43 14.42 22.58
C ASP A 81 -3.40 14.48 21.03
N PRO A 82 -4.32 15.22 20.39
CA PRO A 82 -4.38 15.30 18.92
C PRO A 82 -3.14 15.96 18.29
N VAL A 83 -2.47 16.87 18.99
CA VAL A 83 -1.29 17.58 18.50
C VAL A 83 -0.07 16.68 18.54
N GLU A 84 0.16 15.94 19.63
CA GLU A 84 1.27 14.98 19.70
C GLU A 84 1.05 13.79 18.74
N VAL A 85 -0.19 13.33 18.56
CA VAL A 85 -0.52 12.34 17.53
C VAL A 85 -0.18 12.87 16.14
N ALA A 86 -0.54 14.11 15.81
CA ALA A 86 -0.17 14.72 14.54
C ALA A 86 1.37 14.87 14.37
N ARG A 87 2.07 15.32 15.42
CA ARG A 87 3.54 15.41 15.42
C ARG A 87 4.18 14.04 15.21
N CYS A 88 3.59 12.97 15.73
CA CYS A 88 4.05 11.61 15.49
C CYS A 88 4.07 11.29 13.98
N PHE A 89 3.02 11.63 13.23
CA PHE A 89 3.01 11.47 11.77
C PHE A 89 4.13 12.25 11.08
N VAL A 90 4.34 13.51 11.47
CA VAL A 90 5.39 14.37 10.88
C VAL A 90 6.78 13.81 11.17
N ARG A 91 7.06 13.41 12.43
CA ARG A 91 8.35 12.84 12.85
C ARG A 91 8.69 11.56 12.08
N ASN A 92 7.69 10.76 11.72
CA ASN A 92 7.85 9.48 11.03
C ASN A 92 7.62 9.55 9.52
N ASN A 93 7.49 10.75 8.94
CA ASN A 93 7.10 10.94 7.53
C ASN A 93 7.95 10.14 6.53
N SER A 94 9.28 10.10 6.74
CA SER A 94 10.20 9.34 5.88
C SER A 94 9.97 7.83 5.94
N GLY A 95 9.48 7.30 7.07
CA GLY A 95 9.22 5.88 7.25
C GLY A 95 8.05 5.37 6.41
N PHE A 96 7.11 6.23 6.02
CA PHE A 96 5.99 5.84 5.15
C PHE A 96 6.39 5.60 3.69
N THR A 97 7.61 5.98 3.27
CA THR A 97 8.08 5.79 1.89
C THR A 97 8.13 4.32 1.46
N ILE A 98 8.31 3.39 2.40
CA ILE A 98 8.30 1.94 2.16
C ILE A 98 6.97 1.44 1.58
N TYR A 99 5.87 2.18 1.79
CA TYR A 99 4.57 1.83 1.21
C TYR A 99 4.52 2.05 -0.31
N THR A 100 5.36 2.94 -0.87
CA THR A 100 5.44 3.14 -2.32
C THR A 100 5.85 1.85 -3.01
N ASP A 101 6.90 1.20 -2.53
CA ASP A 101 7.39 -0.06 -3.09
C ASP A 101 6.36 -1.18 -2.94
N TYR A 102 5.71 -1.26 -1.77
CA TYR A 102 4.68 -2.26 -1.52
C TYR A 102 3.48 -2.11 -2.45
N CYS A 103 2.97 -0.89 -2.61
CA CYS A 103 1.80 -0.59 -3.45
C CYS A 103 2.11 -0.76 -4.93
N THR A 104 3.28 -0.32 -5.38
CA THR A 104 3.71 -0.44 -6.79
C THR A 104 3.84 -1.91 -7.20
N ASN A 105 4.36 -2.76 -6.31
CA ASN A 105 4.49 -4.19 -6.56
C ASN A 105 3.23 -5.01 -6.23
N TYR A 106 2.15 -4.39 -5.72
CA TYR A 106 0.95 -5.10 -5.29
C TYR A 106 0.27 -5.93 -6.40
N PRO A 107 0.14 -5.46 -7.66
CA PRO A 107 -0.42 -6.28 -8.74
C PRO A 107 0.34 -7.59 -8.96
N ARG A 108 1.68 -7.56 -8.86
CA ARG A 108 2.53 -8.76 -8.96
C ARG A 108 2.24 -9.74 -7.82
N LYS A 109 2.05 -9.25 -6.60
CA LYS A 109 1.65 -10.09 -5.44
C LYS A 109 0.34 -10.82 -5.72
N VAL A 110 -0.65 -10.12 -6.30
CA VAL A 110 -1.96 -10.71 -6.65
C VAL A 110 -1.81 -11.79 -7.73
N SER A 111 -0.97 -11.57 -8.74
CA SER A 111 -0.68 -12.59 -9.76
C SER A 111 -0.07 -13.84 -9.14
N VAL A 112 0.98 -13.68 -8.32
CA VAL A 112 1.64 -14.80 -7.64
C VAL A 112 0.67 -15.54 -6.73
N LEU A 113 -0.13 -14.82 -5.93
CA LEU A 113 -1.16 -15.44 -5.10
C LEU A 113 -2.15 -16.24 -5.93
N THR A 114 -2.60 -15.70 -7.07
CA THR A 114 -3.54 -16.39 -7.97
C THR A 114 -2.94 -17.68 -8.51
N ASP A 115 -1.68 -17.66 -8.95
CA ASP A 115 -0.99 -18.85 -9.43
C ASP A 115 -0.74 -19.88 -8.33
N LEU A 116 -0.47 -19.43 -7.11
CA LEU A 116 -0.38 -20.30 -5.94
C LEU A 116 -1.71 -20.97 -5.60
N MET A 117 -2.82 -20.25 -5.71
CA MET A 117 -4.15 -20.83 -5.48
C MET A 117 -4.54 -21.84 -6.57
N ARG A 118 -3.92 -21.81 -7.75
CA ARG A 118 -4.10 -22.82 -8.81
C ARG A 118 -3.34 -24.12 -8.53
N ASN A 119 -2.29 -24.07 -7.72
CA ASN A 119 -1.56 -25.25 -7.28
C ASN A 119 -2.28 -25.87 -6.07
N GLU A 120 -2.81 -27.09 -6.22
CA GLU A 120 -3.58 -27.76 -5.16
C GLU A 120 -2.81 -27.94 -3.85
N ALA A 121 -1.51 -28.24 -3.91
CA ALA A 121 -0.70 -28.43 -2.70
C ALA A 121 -0.50 -27.09 -1.97
N ALA A 122 -0.14 -26.03 -2.70
CA ALA A 122 0.05 -24.70 -2.11
C ALA A 122 -1.26 -24.11 -1.60
N SER A 123 -2.36 -24.29 -2.34
CA SER A 123 -3.70 -23.87 -1.94
C SER A 123 -4.16 -24.56 -0.64
N ARG A 124 -3.96 -25.88 -0.52
CA ARG A 124 -4.22 -26.62 0.73
C ARG A 124 -3.39 -26.11 1.89
N ALA A 125 -2.08 -25.93 1.70
CA ALA A 125 -1.21 -25.40 2.76
C ALA A 125 -1.64 -24.00 3.22
N CYS A 126 -2.05 -23.13 2.30
CA CYS A 126 -2.59 -21.81 2.64
C CYS A 126 -3.89 -21.90 3.45
N HIS A 127 -4.79 -22.82 3.06
CA HIS A 127 -6.05 -23.04 3.76
C HIS A 127 -5.85 -23.61 5.16
N GLU A 128 -5.02 -24.65 5.30
CA GLU A 128 -4.64 -25.22 6.59
C GLU A 128 -4.04 -24.16 7.51
N ARG A 129 -3.15 -23.33 6.96
CA ARG A 129 -2.55 -22.24 7.74
C ARG A 129 -3.58 -21.19 8.16
N GLN A 130 -4.49 -20.82 7.26
CA GLN A 130 -5.60 -19.92 7.58
C GLN A 130 -6.48 -20.48 8.71
N THR A 131 -6.80 -21.77 8.69
CA THR A 131 -7.56 -22.44 9.76
C THR A 131 -6.80 -22.46 11.08
N GLN A 132 -5.50 -22.79 11.07
CA GLN A 132 -4.65 -22.80 12.27
C GLN A 132 -4.57 -21.43 12.93
N LEU A 133 -4.46 -20.37 12.13
CA LEU A 133 -4.44 -18.99 12.60
C LEU A 133 -5.83 -18.44 12.93
N GLN A 134 -6.90 -19.22 12.71
CA GLN A 134 -8.29 -18.82 12.89
C GLN A 134 -8.66 -17.55 12.10
N HIS A 135 -8.06 -17.38 10.92
CA HIS A 135 -8.29 -16.22 10.07
C HIS A 135 -9.63 -16.32 9.34
N THR A 136 -10.46 -15.29 9.54
CA THR A 136 -11.78 -15.20 8.89
C THR A 136 -11.67 -14.80 7.42
N LEU A 137 -10.59 -14.11 7.03
CA LEU A 137 -10.35 -13.66 5.66
C LEU A 137 -9.21 -14.46 5.02
N PRO A 138 -9.20 -14.61 3.68
CA PRO A 138 -8.08 -15.23 2.99
C PRO A 138 -6.82 -14.36 3.06
N LEU A 139 -5.64 -14.98 2.88
CA LEU A 139 -4.35 -14.29 2.94
C LEU A 139 -4.29 -13.03 2.06
N GLY A 140 -4.85 -13.09 0.85
CA GLY A 140 -4.91 -11.94 -0.06
C GLY A 140 -5.60 -10.70 0.53
N SER A 141 -6.63 -10.89 1.36
CA SER A 141 -7.31 -9.77 2.04
C SER A 141 -6.42 -9.12 3.09
N TYR A 142 -5.60 -9.89 3.79
CA TYR A 142 -4.62 -9.34 4.73
C TYR A 142 -3.48 -8.62 4.01
N LEU A 143 -3.00 -9.16 2.89
CA LEU A 143 -1.97 -8.53 2.06
C LEU A 143 -2.44 -7.19 1.45
N LEU A 144 -3.76 -6.97 1.31
CA LEU A 144 -4.33 -5.71 0.84
C LEU A 144 -4.35 -4.61 1.91
N LYS A 145 -4.30 -4.97 3.21
CA LYS A 145 -4.44 -4.02 4.32
C LYS A 145 -3.42 -2.87 4.28
N PRO A 146 -2.13 -3.05 3.94
CA PRO A 146 -1.18 -1.93 3.83
C PRO A 146 -1.55 -0.90 2.77
N VAL A 147 -2.03 -1.37 1.61
CA VAL A 147 -2.52 -0.49 0.52
C VAL A 147 -3.72 0.31 1.00
N GLN A 148 -4.62 -0.31 1.77
CA GLN A 148 -5.78 0.38 2.34
C GLN A 148 -5.41 1.34 3.47
N ARG A 149 -4.44 0.97 4.32
CA ARG A 149 -4.08 1.76 5.50
C ARG A 149 -3.41 3.07 5.13
N ILE A 150 -2.47 3.05 4.20
CA ILE A 150 -1.74 4.25 3.79
C ILE A 150 -2.66 5.32 3.20
N LEU A 151 -3.75 4.91 2.54
CA LEU A 151 -4.79 5.77 1.98
C LEU A 151 -5.84 6.24 3.03
N LYS A 152 -5.74 5.78 4.28
CA LYS A 152 -6.65 6.20 5.36
C LYS A 152 -6.03 7.22 6.31
N TYR A 153 -4.70 7.29 6.42
CA TYR A 153 -4.06 8.21 7.38
C TYR A 153 -4.44 9.68 7.15
N HIS A 154 -4.51 10.14 5.90
CA HIS A 154 -4.95 11.51 5.62
C HIS A 154 -6.42 11.74 6.00
N LEU A 155 -7.29 10.73 5.88
CA LEU A 155 -8.70 10.83 6.29
C LEU A 155 -8.84 10.90 7.81
N LEU A 156 -8.04 10.13 8.55
CA LEU A 156 -7.98 10.17 10.00
C LEU A 156 -7.52 11.55 10.51
N LEU A 157 -6.46 12.10 9.91
CA LEU A 157 -5.98 13.45 10.22
C LEU A 157 -6.98 14.53 9.82
N GLN A 158 -7.69 14.36 8.70
CA GLN A 158 -8.77 15.25 8.31
C GLN A 158 -9.92 15.23 9.32
N ASN A 159 -10.22 14.06 9.92
CA ASN A 159 -11.21 13.95 10.99
C ASN A 159 -10.78 14.73 12.24
N ILE A 160 -9.48 14.69 12.59
CA ILE A 160 -8.92 15.50 13.68
C ILE A 160 -9.08 17.00 13.36
N VAL A 161 -8.66 17.44 12.17
CA VAL A 161 -8.75 18.85 11.74
C VAL A 161 -10.17 19.39 11.80
N LYS A 162 -11.17 18.58 11.41
CA LYS A 162 -12.59 18.98 11.41
C LYS A 162 -13.15 19.28 12.80
N HIS A 163 -12.60 18.66 13.84
CA HIS A 163 -13.13 18.73 15.20
C HIS A 163 -12.20 19.46 16.19
N CYS A 164 -11.09 19.98 15.68
CA CYS A 164 -10.11 20.72 16.46
C CYS A 164 -10.32 22.24 16.24
N ASP A 165 -10.54 22.99 17.32
CA ASP A 165 -10.68 24.46 17.24
C ASP A 165 -9.30 25.11 17.05
N ARG A 166 -9.12 25.73 15.88
CA ARG A 166 -7.89 26.43 15.49
C ARG A 166 -7.47 27.52 16.49
N SER A 167 -8.43 28.22 17.09
CA SER A 167 -8.16 29.34 18.00
C SER A 167 -7.78 28.88 19.40
N GLN A 168 -8.21 27.67 19.79
CA GLN A 168 -8.03 27.12 21.13
C GLN A 168 -6.97 26.04 21.23
N THR A 169 -6.39 25.60 20.09
CA THR A 169 -5.41 24.51 20.06
C THR A 169 -4.00 25.01 19.76
N PRO A 170 -3.14 25.18 20.77
CA PRO A 170 -1.71 25.36 20.57
C PRO A 170 -1.14 24.20 19.74
N GLY A 171 -0.47 24.48 18.63
CA GLY A 171 0.07 23.44 17.75
C GLY A 171 -0.88 22.95 16.65
N TYR A 172 -2.02 23.62 16.42
CA TYR A 172 -2.92 23.33 15.29
C TYR A 172 -2.17 23.27 13.93
N THR A 173 -1.12 24.07 13.77
CA THR A 173 -0.26 24.05 12.56
C THR A 173 0.38 22.68 12.34
N ASP A 174 0.76 21.96 13.40
CA ASP A 174 1.36 20.64 13.30
C ASP A 174 0.36 19.61 12.75
N ILE A 175 -0.93 19.76 13.10
CA ILE A 175 -2.03 18.94 12.57
C ILE A 175 -2.20 19.17 11.06
N ILE A 176 -2.16 20.43 10.62
CA ILE A 176 -2.24 20.76 9.19
C ILE A 176 -1.02 20.24 8.42
N VAL A 177 0.18 20.37 8.98
CA VAL A 177 1.41 19.82 8.37
C VAL A 177 1.33 18.30 8.25
N ALA A 178 0.88 17.61 9.31
CA ALA A 178 0.66 16.16 9.26
C ALA A 178 -0.34 15.76 8.17
N LEU A 179 -1.48 16.46 8.09
CA LEU A 179 -2.49 16.19 7.06
C LEU A 179 -1.90 16.39 5.65
N SER A 180 -1.17 17.49 5.43
CA SER A 180 -0.51 17.77 4.16
C SER A 180 0.50 16.69 3.79
N ALA A 181 1.31 16.23 4.75
CA ALA A 181 2.32 15.19 4.54
C ALA A 181 1.67 13.86 4.13
N MET A 182 0.66 13.39 4.86
CA MET A 182 -0.03 12.13 4.55
C MET A 182 -0.84 12.19 3.26
N THR A 183 -1.39 13.36 2.93
CA THR A 183 -2.05 13.58 1.62
C THR A 183 -1.02 13.52 0.49
N GLY A 184 0.15 14.14 0.67
CA GLY A 184 1.26 14.06 -0.27
C GLY A 184 1.75 12.63 -0.51
N ILE A 185 1.85 11.81 0.54
CA ILE A 185 2.22 10.39 0.42
C ILE A 185 1.17 9.62 -0.40
N ALA A 186 -0.13 9.81 -0.13
CA ALA A 186 -1.18 9.14 -0.88
C ALA A 186 -1.15 9.49 -2.38
N HIS A 187 -0.95 10.78 -2.70
CA HIS A 187 -0.78 11.22 -4.09
C HIS A 187 0.47 10.62 -4.73
N HIS A 188 1.61 10.66 -4.04
CA HIS A 188 2.85 10.11 -4.53
C HIS A 188 2.73 8.61 -4.86
N ILE A 189 2.11 7.82 -3.97
CA ILE A 189 1.89 6.38 -4.22
C ILE A 189 1.01 6.17 -5.45
N ASN A 190 -0.08 6.94 -5.59
CA ASN A 190 -0.95 6.86 -6.75
C ASN A 190 -0.23 7.21 -8.05
N ASP A 191 0.61 8.24 -8.03
CA ASP A 191 1.41 8.65 -9.19
C ASP A 191 2.46 7.59 -9.54
N MET A 192 3.16 7.03 -8.56
CA MET A 192 4.12 5.95 -8.76
C MET A 192 3.47 4.68 -9.31
N LYS A 193 2.27 4.34 -8.84
CA LYS A 193 1.48 3.22 -9.39
C LYS A 193 1.13 3.45 -10.86
N ARG A 194 0.66 4.65 -11.20
CA ARG A 194 0.35 5.02 -12.60
C ARG A 194 1.59 4.93 -13.50
N LYS A 195 2.72 5.48 -13.06
CA LYS A 195 3.99 5.42 -13.79
C LYS A 195 4.44 3.98 -14.02
N HIS A 196 4.30 3.13 -13.01
CA HIS A 196 4.62 1.71 -13.14
C HIS A 196 3.70 1.00 -14.15
N GLU A 197 2.38 1.22 -14.09
CA GLU A 197 1.42 0.67 -15.05
C GLU A 197 1.75 1.12 -16.49
N HIS A 198 2.10 2.39 -16.68
CA HIS A 198 2.52 2.92 -17.98
C HIS A 198 3.83 2.28 -18.46
N ALA A 199 4.81 2.08 -17.57
CA ALA A 199 6.07 1.44 -17.91
C ALA A 199 5.86 -0.04 -18.33
N VAL A 200 5.02 -0.78 -17.61
CA VAL A 200 4.62 -2.15 -17.98
C VAL A 200 3.94 -2.15 -19.34
N ARG A 201 3.01 -1.21 -19.57
CA ARG A 201 2.32 -1.09 -20.85
C ARG A 201 3.29 -0.82 -22.02
N VAL A 202 4.30 0.03 -21.81
CA VAL A 202 5.33 0.29 -22.83
C VAL A 202 6.13 -0.97 -23.16
N GLN A 203 6.49 -1.77 -22.15
CA GLN A 203 7.18 -3.06 -22.37
C GLN A 203 6.31 -4.06 -23.15
N GLU A 204 5.01 -4.14 -22.84
CA GLU A 204 4.07 -4.96 -23.61
C GLU A 204 4.03 -4.53 -25.08
N VAL A 205 3.91 -3.23 -25.34
CA VAL A 205 3.89 -2.68 -26.71
C VAL A 205 5.18 -3.04 -27.44
N GLN A 206 6.34 -2.85 -26.81
CA GLN A 206 7.63 -3.21 -27.39
C GLN A 206 7.71 -4.70 -27.75
N SER A 207 7.17 -5.58 -26.91
CA SER A 207 7.16 -7.03 -27.17
C SER A 207 6.29 -7.43 -28.38
N LEU A 208 5.35 -6.58 -28.79
CA LEU A 208 4.47 -6.78 -29.94
C LEU A 208 5.03 -6.18 -31.23
N LEU A 209 6.08 -5.37 -31.18
CA LEU A 209 6.69 -4.78 -32.36
C LEU A 209 7.62 -5.79 -33.06
N ASP A 210 7.29 -6.12 -34.30
CA ASP A 210 8.15 -6.94 -35.15
C ASP A 210 9.24 -6.08 -35.82
N GLY A 211 10.50 -6.49 -35.68
CA GLY A 211 11.64 -5.83 -36.32
C GLY A 211 11.93 -4.40 -35.84
N TRP A 212 11.58 -4.03 -34.60
CA TRP A 212 11.85 -2.71 -34.04
C TRP A 212 13.36 -2.37 -34.08
N PRO A 213 13.79 -1.34 -34.86
CA PRO A 213 15.21 -1.00 -35.01
C PRO A 213 15.71 0.03 -33.98
N GLY A 214 14.82 0.58 -33.15
CA GLY A 214 15.15 1.62 -32.19
C GLY A 214 15.61 1.07 -30.84
N GLU A 215 15.92 1.98 -29.91
CA GLU A 215 16.23 1.61 -28.53
C GLU A 215 14.96 1.16 -27.79
N ASP A 216 15.14 0.66 -26.57
CA ASP A 216 14.01 0.27 -25.71
C ASP A 216 13.03 1.44 -25.54
N LEU A 217 11.73 1.18 -25.73
CA LEU A 217 10.69 2.21 -25.71
C LEU A 217 10.64 2.97 -24.37
N THR A 218 11.07 2.34 -23.27
CA THR A 218 11.16 3.00 -21.96
C THR A 218 12.18 4.14 -21.93
N THR A 219 13.14 4.18 -22.87
CA THR A 219 14.12 5.28 -22.98
C THR A 219 13.52 6.55 -23.58
N TYR A 220 12.32 6.50 -24.17
CA TYR A 220 11.67 7.67 -24.78
C TYR A 220 10.70 8.40 -23.83
N GLY A 221 10.64 8.01 -22.55
CA GLY A 221 9.87 8.68 -21.50
C GLY A 221 8.56 7.97 -21.16
N GLU A 222 7.71 8.65 -20.39
CA GLU A 222 6.44 8.09 -19.93
C GLU A 222 5.42 8.02 -21.07
N LEU A 223 4.57 6.99 -21.04
CA LEU A 223 3.40 6.91 -21.91
C LEU A 223 2.40 7.98 -21.47
N VAL A 224 2.08 8.91 -22.36
CA VAL A 224 1.16 10.03 -22.12
C VAL A 224 -0.25 9.65 -22.57
N ALA A 225 -0.38 9.00 -23.72
CA ALA A 225 -1.67 8.58 -24.27
C ALA A 225 -1.51 7.39 -25.22
N GLU A 226 -2.53 6.55 -25.29
CA GLU A 226 -2.69 5.54 -26.35
C GLU A 226 -4.06 5.67 -27.02
N GLY A 227 -4.17 5.30 -28.29
CA GLY A 227 -5.42 5.38 -29.03
C GLY A 227 -5.40 4.60 -30.34
N SER A 228 -6.53 4.60 -31.04
CA SER A 228 -6.64 4.00 -32.37
C SER A 228 -7.38 4.95 -33.30
N PHE A 229 -6.84 5.15 -34.51
CA PHE A 229 -7.52 5.94 -35.52
C PHE A 229 -7.49 5.28 -36.89
N ARG A 230 -8.51 5.58 -37.69
CA ARG A 230 -8.57 5.15 -39.08
C ARG A 230 -7.96 6.24 -39.96
N MET A 231 -6.80 5.97 -40.53
CA MET A 231 -6.20 6.87 -41.52
C MET A 231 -6.99 6.82 -42.83
N TYR A 232 -7.11 7.96 -43.50
CA TYR A 232 -7.75 8.03 -44.81
C TYR A 232 -7.00 7.15 -45.81
N GLY A 233 -7.69 6.21 -46.45
CA GLY A 233 -7.11 5.24 -47.38
C GLY A 233 -6.50 3.98 -46.76
N ALA A 234 -6.45 3.84 -45.43
CA ALA A 234 -5.95 2.63 -44.78
C ALA A 234 -7.06 1.57 -44.63
N LYS A 235 -6.72 0.29 -44.90
CA LYS A 235 -7.64 -0.86 -44.76
C LYS A 235 -7.93 -1.22 -43.30
N ALA A 236 -7.04 -0.89 -42.37
CA ALA A 236 -7.15 -1.22 -40.95
C ALA A 236 -6.86 0.03 -40.08
N PRO A 237 -7.43 0.11 -38.87
CA PRO A 237 -7.05 1.15 -37.90
C PRO A 237 -5.57 1.03 -37.53
N ARG A 238 -4.93 2.17 -37.24
CA ARG A 238 -3.58 2.25 -36.69
C ARG A 238 -3.66 2.52 -35.19
N HIS A 239 -2.81 1.86 -34.43
CA HIS A 239 -2.67 2.05 -32.99
C HIS A 239 -1.57 3.07 -32.76
N VAL A 240 -1.80 4.02 -31.87
CA VAL A 240 -0.84 5.08 -31.59
C VAL A 240 -0.51 5.16 -30.13
N PHE A 241 0.77 5.32 -29.84
CA PHE A 241 1.33 5.48 -28.51
C PHE A 241 2.13 6.77 -28.49
N LEU A 242 1.70 7.72 -27.66
CA LEU A 242 2.39 8.98 -27.43
C LEU A 242 3.23 8.84 -26.15
N LEU A 243 4.54 8.82 -26.31
CA LEU A 243 5.53 8.94 -25.24
C LEU A 243 6.04 10.38 -25.17
N ASP A 244 6.63 10.79 -24.04
CA ASP A 244 7.14 12.16 -23.85
C ASP A 244 8.01 12.67 -25.00
N ARG A 245 8.83 11.80 -25.59
CA ARG A 245 9.79 12.14 -26.64
C ARG A 245 9.54 11.43 -27.97
N MET A 246 8.46 10.66 -28.10
CA MET A 246 8.23 9.83 -29.29
C MET A 246 6.73 9.59 -29.55
N LEU A 247 6.36 9.56 -30.83
CA LEU A 247 5.06 9.09 -31.28
C LEU A 247 5.25 7.79 -32.09
N LEU A 248 4.66 6.68 -31.63
CA LEU A 248 4.66 5.38 -32.29
C LEU A 248 3.29 5.14 -32.95
N ILE A 249 3.25 4.63 -34.19
CA ILE A 249 2.03 4.40 -35.00
C ILE A 249 2.07 3.02 -35.68
#